data_AF-A0A4Q3YM33-F1
#
_entry.id   AF-A0A4Q3YM33-F1
#
_cell.length_a   1.000
_cell.length_b   1.000
_cell.length_c   1.000
_cell.angle_alpha   90.00
_cell.angle_beta   90.00
_cell.angle_gamma   90.00
#
_symmetry.space_group_name_H-M   'P 1'
#
loop_
_entity.id
_entity.type
_entity.pdbx_description
1 polymer ?
#
loop_
_entity_poly.entity_id
_entity_poly.type
_entity_poly.pdbx_seq_one_letter_code
_entity_poly.pdbx_strand_id
1 'polypeptide(L)'
;MTEPHASSLRDVRDHRRFDGDFPSGERFPARVRLSFDEREGLVSLRIDGEPIGDLLSDARRASDGYRFHDALHMTLASKLGWSPVVRAMLGRKRRSDPETDRCEDGGRARMVEEAICHAIHVYRDELKTPDGMSRLVAHIQRMASGFEVEAISPAEWADAIAAGLEAMRALELAGGGDLEADFVKGDLHLV
;
A
#
# COMPACT_ATOMS: atom_id res chain seq x y z
N MET A 1 26.73 -44.84 4.24
CA MET A 1 27.00 -43.39 4.19
C MET A 1 26.13 -42.83 3.10
N THR A 2 25.02 -42.22 3.49
CA THR A 2 24.07 -41.55 2.60
C THR A 2 23.65 -40.29 3.33
N GLU A 3 24.03 -39.14 2.78
CA GLU A 3 23.71 -37.83 3.34
C GLU A 3 22.19 -37.55 3.28
N PRO A 4 21.63 -36.77 4.20
CA PRO A 4 20.32 -36.19 4.00
C PRO A 4 20.44 -34.90 3.19
N HIS A 5 19.76 -34.90 2.05
CA HIS A 5 19.48 -33.73 1.22
C HIS A 5 18.63 -32.73 2.02
N ALA A 6 19.23 -31.65 2.52
CA ALA A 6 18.49 -30.49 2.99
C ALA A 6 18.12 -29.63 1.77
N SER A 7 16.97 -29.91 1.15
CA SER A 7 16.36 -28.97 0.20
C SER A 7 15.63 -27.90 1.01
N SER A 8 16.31 -26.77 1.19
CA SER A 8 15.74 -25.53 1.71
C SER A 8 14.68 -25.02 0.73
N LEU A 9 13.45 -25.49 0.88
CA LEU A 9 12.27 -24.77 0.43
C LEU A 9 12.26 -23.45 1.19
N ARG A 10 12.80 -22.40 0.56
CA ARG A 10 12.43 -21.03 0.92
C ARG A 10 10.94 -20.96 0.66
N ASP A 11 10.21 -20.97 1.77
CA ASP A 11 8.80 -20.64 1.90
C ASP A 11 8.45 -19.53 0.90
N VAL A 12 7.92 -19.93 -0.26
CA VAL A 12 7.21 -19.01 -1.14
C VAL A 12 5.95 -18.73 -0.35
N ARG A 13 6.04 -17.78 0.57
CA ARG A 13 4.89 -17.23 1.28
C ARG A 13 3.89 -16.89 0.20
N ASP A 14 2.79 -17.63 0.14
CA ASP A 14 1.64 -17.23 -0.63
C ASP A 14 1.25 -15.87 -0.05
N HIS A 15 1.63 -14.81 -0.76
CA HIS A 15 1.42 -13.45 -0.28
C HIS A 15 -0.08 -13.29 -0.08
N ARG A 16 -0.51 -12.99 1.14
CA ARG A 16 -1.93 -13.05 1.50
C ARG A 16 -2.73 -12.13 0.58
N ARG A 17 -3.69 -12.71 -0.14
CA ARG A 17 -4.62 -12.00 -1.01
C ARG A 17 -6.04 -12.24 -0.55
N PHE A 18 -6.76 -11.17 -0.28
CA PHE A 18 -8.17 -11.23 0.09
C PHE A 18 -9.12 -11.35 -1.12
N ASP A 19 -8.57 -11.54 -2.33
CA ASP A 19 -9.35 -11.60 -3.58
C ASP A 19 -9.17 -12.89 -4.39
N GLY A 20 -8.53 -13.92 -3.83
CA GLY A 20 -8.23 -15.17 -4.53
C GLY A 20 -9.45 -15.87 -5.17
N ASP A 21 -10.64 -15.69 -4.58
CA ASP A 21 -11.89 -16.30 -5.04
C ASP A 21 -12.69 -15.43 -6.01
N PHE A 22 -12.29 -14.17 -6.22
CA PHE A 22 -13.02 -13.23 -7.07
C PHE A 22 -12.67 -13.39 -8.56
N PRO A 23 -13.46 -12.87 -9.51
CA PRO A 23 -13.08 -12.86 -10.92
C PRO A 23 -11.76 -12.12 -11.16
N SER A 24 -11.01 -12.48 -12.21
CA SER A 24 -9.72 -11.82 -12.53
C SER A 24 -9.84 -10.31 -12.71
N GLY A 25 -11.01 -9.83 -13.14
CA GLY A 25 -11.33 -8.40 -13.25
C GLY A 25 -11.40 -7.64 -11.91
N GLU A 26 -11.53 -8.36 -10.79
CA GLU A 26 -11.72 -7.83 -9.43
C GLU A 26 -10.54 -8.18 -8.50
N ARG A 27 -9.56 -8.94 -9.00
CA ARG A 27 -8.31 -9.20 -8.31
C ARG A 27 -7.33 -8.05 -8.53
N PHE A 28 -6.44 -7.84 -7.58
CA PHE A 28 -5.26 -7.04 -7.87
C PHE A 28 -4.44 -7.68 -9.00
N PRO A 29 -3.87 -6.86 -9.91
CA PRO A 29 -2.97 -7.34 -10.95
C PRO A 29 -1.71 -7.97 -10.34
N ALA A 30 -0.98 -8.77 -11.12
CA ALA A 30 0.27 -9.35 -10.62
C ALA A 30 1.34 -8.28 -10.35
N ARG A 31 1.43 -7.30 -11.24
CA ARG A 31 2.33 -6.14 -11.14
C ARG A 31 1.68 -4.92 -11.74
N VAL A 32 2.09 -3.74 -11.29
CA VAL A 32 1.83 -2.45 -11.94
C VAL A 32 3.05 -1.56 -11.82
N ARG A 33 3.24 -0.69 -12.81
CA ARG A 33 4.18 0.43 -12.73
C ARG A 33 3.46 1.71 -12.35
N LEU A 34 3.98 2.41 -11.35
CA LEU A 34 3.55 3.75 -10.96
C LEU A 34 4.58 4.74 -11.46
N SER A 35 4.13 5.82 -12.09
CA SER A 35 4.99 6.93 -12.50
C SER A 35 4.52 8.21 -11.83
N PHE A 36 5.38 8.79 -11.00
CA PHE A 36 5.16 10.06 -10.34
C PHE A 36 5.95 11.15 -11.07
N ASP A 37 5.25 12.13 -11.65
CA ASP A 37 5.87 13.26 -12.35
C ASP A 37 5.57 14.54 -11.56
N GLU A 38 6.61 15.11 -10.94
CA GLU A 38 6.51 16.37 -10.19
C GLU A 38 6.82 17.57 -11.09
N ARG A 39 5.92 18.54 -11.11
CA ARG A 39 6.10 19.84 -11.77
C ARG A 39 5.59 20.95 -10.87
N GLU A 40 6.47 21.90 -10.55
CA GLU A 40 6.11 23.09 -9.75
C GLU A 40 5.45 22.75 -8.39
N GLY A 41 5.86 21.64 -7.77
CA GLY A 41 5.30 21.17 -6.49
C GLY A 41 3.97 20.41 -6.61
N LEU A 42 3.50 20.16 -7.84
CA LEU A 42 2.35 19.31 -8.15
C LEU A 42 2.82 17.97 -8.68
N VAL A 43 2.25 16.89 -8.19
CA VAL A 43 2.55 15.52 -8.61
C VAL A 43 1.37 14.96 -9.39
N SER A 44 1.65 14.42 -10.57
CA SER A 44 0.72 13.57 -11.30
C SER A 44 1.11 12.10 -11.14
N LEU A 45 0.11 11.24 -10.99
CA LEU A 45 0.29 9.79 -10.96
C LEU A 45 -0.20 9.17 -12.27
N ARG A 46 0.60 8.27 -12.85
CA ARG A 46 0.16 7.32 -13.84
C ARG A 46 0.35 5.90 -13.36
N ILE A 47 -0.58 5.00 -13.69
CA ILE A 47 -0.43 3.56 -13.49
C ILE A 47 -0.45 2.88 -14.86
N ASP A 48 0.61 2.13 -15.17
CA ASP A 48 0.82 1.48 -16.46
C ASP A 48 0.64 2.42 -17.66
N GLY A 49 1.01 3.69 -17.48
CA GLY A 49 0.92 4.76 -18.49
C GLY A 49 -0.39 5.54 -18.48
N GLU A 50 -1.43 5.06 -17.81
CA GLU A 50 -2.73 5.75 -17.72
C GLU A 50 -2.75 6.74 -16.55
N PRO A 51 -3.22 7.99 -16.74
CA PRO A 51 -3.35 8.96 -15.65
C PRO A 51 -4.39 8.51 -14.64
N ILE A 52 -4.06 8.61 -13.36
CA ILE A 52 -4.91 8.22 -12.24
C ILE A 52 -5.08 9.42 -11.30
N GLY A 53 -6.31 9.66 -10.88
CA GLY A 53 -6.62 10.67 -9.87
C GLY A 53 -6.40 12.11 -10.33
N ASP A 54 -6.27 12.99 -9.35
CA ASP A 54 -6.03 14.42 -9.53
C ASP A 54 -4.55 14.78 -9.36
N LEU A 55 -4.17 16.01 -9.72
CA LEU A 55 -2.86 16.55 -9.37
C LEU A 55 -2.76 16.75 -7.86
N LEU A 56 -1.72 16.19 -7.24
CA LEU A 56 -1.51 16.25 -5.80
C LEU A 56 -0.49 17.32 -5.42
N SER A 57 -0.80 18.06 -4.37
CA SER A 57 0.14 18.95 -3.68
C SER A 57 0.23 18.53 -2.21
N ASP A 58 1.17 19.09 -1.46
CA ASP A 58 1.24 18.84 -0.02
C ASP A 58 0.04 19.48 0.74
N ALA A 59 -0.73 20.37 0.09
CA ALA A 59 -1.87 21.08 0.69
C ALA A 59 -1.57 21.77 2.04
N ARG A 60 -0.31 22.16 2.25
CA ARG A 60 0.20 22.82 3.47
C ARG A 60 1.05 24.04 3.15
N ARG A 61 1.22 24.90 4.17
CA ARG A 61 2.04 26.12 4.09
C ARG A 61 3.54 25.82 3.93
N ALA A 62 3.98 24.74 4.55
CA ALA A 62 5.34 24.23 4.39
C ALA A 62 5.23 22.86 3.71
N SER A 63 6.07 22.66 2.70
CA SER A 63 6.16 21.38 1.99
C SER A 63 6.63 20.30 2.96
N ASP A 64 5.96 19.15 2.93
CA ASP A 64 6.27 18.01 3.80
C ASP A 64 6.26 16.65 3.09
N GLY A 65 6.14 16.65 1.76
CA GLY A 65 6.25 15.44 0.92
C GLY A 65 4.95 14.64 0.78
N TYR A 66 3.84 15.07 1.39
CA TYR A 66 2.56 14.35 1.32
C TYR A 66 2.00 14.20 -0.10
N ARG A 67 2.44 15.02 -1.07
CA ARG A 67 2.08 14.86 -2.49
C ARG A 67 2.42 13.48 -3.09
N PHE A 68 3.29 12.69 -2.46
CA PHE A 68 3.63 11.33 -2.87
C PHE A 68 2.86 10.23 -2.10
N HIS A 69 1.85 10.56 -1.31
CA HIS A 69 1.16 9.59 -0.43
C HIS A 69 0.48 8.42 -1.16
N ASP A 70 0.19 8.53 -2.46
CA ASP A 70 -0.32 7.41 -3.26
C ASP A 70 0.67 6.23 -3.31
N ALA A 71 1.97 6.46 -3.08
CA ALA A 71 2.94 5.38 -2.89
C ALA A 71 2.65 4.56 -1.61
N LEU A 72 2.13 5.17 -0.55
CA LEU A 72 1.69 4.44 0.66
C LEU A 72 0.50 3.55 0.34
N HIS A 73 -0.53 4.08 -0.33
CA HIS A 73 -1.70 3.30 -0.74
C HIS A 73 -1.29 2.07 -1.55
N MET A 74 -0.41 2.26 -2.54
CA MET A 74 0.11 1.15 -3.33
C MET A 74 0.93 0.16 -2.50
N THR A 75 1.71 0.64 -1.53
CA THR A 75 2.46 -0.24 -0.63
C THR A 75 1.52 -1.11 0.20
N LEU A 76 0.45 -0.53 0.77
CA LEU A 76 -0.54 -1.30 1.52
C LEU A 76 -1.23 -2.33 0.63
N ALA A 77 -1.59 -1.93 -0.60
CA ALA A 77 -2.20 -2.82 -1.58
C ALA A 77 -1.28 -4.01 -1.93
N SER A 78 -0.01 -3.72 -2.26
CA SER A 78 0.92 -4.73 -2.72
C SER A 78 1.46 -5.61 -1.61
N LYS A 79 1.65 -5.08 -0.38
CA LYS A 79 2.26 -5.80 0.75
C LYS A 79 1.26 -6.37 1.76
N LEU A 80 0.03 -5.88 1.82
CA LEU A 80 -0.98 -6.42 2.74
C LEU A 80 -2.12 -7.12 1.99
N GLY A 81 -2.15 -7.01 0.66
CA GLY A 81 -3.29 -7.44 -0.14
C GLY A 81 -4.56 -6.61 0.10
N TRP A 82 -4.44 -5.47 0.80
CA TRP A 82 -5.56 -4.61 1.19
C TRP A 82 -5.29 -3.15 0.87
N SER A 83 -6.15 -2.59 0.03
CA SER A 83 -6.27 -1.15 -0.20
C SER A 83 -7.57 -0.89 -0.97
N PRO A 84 -8.66 -0.53 -0.28
CA PRO A 84 -9.87 -0.09 -0.96
C PRO A 84 -9.68 1.16 -1.83
N VAL A 85 -8.68 2.01 -1.54
CA VAL A 85 -8.28 3.15 -2.38
C VAL A 85 -7.70 2.65 -3.71
N VAL A 86 -6.70 1.77 -3.68
CA VAL A 86 -6.08 1.23 -4.91
C VAL A 86 -7.08 0.38 -5.70
N ARG A 87 -7.96 -0.39 -5.03
CA ARG A 87 -9.06 -1.08 -5.73
C ARG A 87 -9.95 -0.10 -6.50
N ALA A 88 -10.27 1.05 -5.92
CA ALA A 88 -11.04 2.09 -6.61
C ALA A 88 -10.24 2.71 -7.76
N MET A 89 -8.96 3.06 -7.56
CA MET A 89 -8.09 3.63 -8.59
C MET A 89 -7.94 2.70 -9.81
N LEU A 90 -7.76 1.40 -9.58
CA LEU A 90 -7.57 0.41 -10.63
C LEU A 90 -8.88 -0.13 -11.23
N GLY A 91 -10.04 0.30 -10.73
CA GLY A 91 -11.33 -0.26 -11.13
C GLY A 91 -11.49 -1.75 -10.76
N ARG A 92 -10.83 -2.21 -9.68
CA ARG A 92 -10.78 -3.60 -9.19
C ARG A 92 -11.63 -3.84 -7.93
N LYS A 93 -12.66 -3.03 -7.76
CA LYS A 93 -13.65 -3.28 -6.70
C LYS A 93 -14.35 -4.62 -6.92
N ARG A 94 -14.56 -5.37 -5.85
CA ARG A 94 -15.14 -6.72 -5.82
C ARG A 94 -16.66 -6.71 -5.95
N ARG A 95 -17.16 -6.17 -7.06
CA ARG A 95 -18.58 -5.90 -7.32
C ARG A 95 -19.42 -7.17 -7.51
N SER A 96 -18.78 -8.30 -7.79
CA SER A 96 -19.46 -9.59 -7.89
C SER A 96 -20.03 -10.09 -6.56
N ASP A 97 -19.49 -9.62 -5.42
CA ASP A 97 -20.08 -9.78 -4.09
C ASP A 97 -20.51 -8.42 -3.52
N PRO A 98 -21.83 -8.12 -3.48
CA PRO A 98 -22.34 -6.86 -2.95
C PRO A 98 -21.96 -6.58 -1.50
N GLU A 99 -21.75 -7.62 -0.67
CA GLU A 99 -21.36 -7.42 0.72
C GLU A 99 -19.90 -6.94 0.81
N THR A 100 -18.97 -7.62 0.14
CA THR A 100 -17.57 -7.18 0.05
C THR A 100 -17.43 -5.80 -0.61
N ASP A 101 -18.13 -5.53 -1.72
CA ASP A 101 -18.11 -4.21 -2.39
C ASP A 101 -18.49 -3.07 -1.43
N ARG A 102 -19.50 -3.32 -0.57
CA ARG A 102 -20.00 -2.33 0.39
C ARG A 102 -19.13 -2.21 1.63
N CYS A 103 -18.68 -3.33 2.19
CA CYS A 103 -18.02 -3.38 3.50
C CYS A 103 -16.51 -3.17 3.38
N GLU A 104 -15.85 -3.89 2.48
CA GLU A 104 -14.39 -3.91 2.34
C GLU A 104 -13.90 -2.89 1.29
N ASP A 105 -14.62 -2.73 0.19
CA ASP A 105 -14.24 -1.81 -0.91
C ASP A 105 -15.03 -0.49 -0.88
N GLY A 106 -15.83 -0.31 0.17
CA GLY A 106 -16.80 0.76 0.32
C GLY A 106 -16.20 2.12 0.69
N GLY A 107 -17.07 3.12 0.88
CA GLY A 107 -16.64 4.46 1.29
C GLY A 107 -15.99 4.50 2.68
N ARG A 108 -16.49 3.71 3.63
CA ARG A 108 -15.95 3.66 5.00
C ARG A 108 -14.54 3.07 5.04
N ALA A 109 -14.31 1.96 4.33
CA ALA A 109 -13.00 1.32 4.26
C ALA A 109 -11.97 2.27 3.64
N ARG A 110 -12.31 2.95 2.53
CA ARG A 110 -11.48 4.00 1.94
C ARG A 110 -11.14 5.12 2.92
N MET A 111 -12.14 5.67 3.62
CA MET A 111 -11.91 6.71 4.61
C MET A 111 -10.97 6.27 5.74
N VAL A 112 -11.09 5.01 6.18
CA VAL A 112 -10.19 4.44 7.19
C VAL A 112 -8.77 4.31 6.65
N GLU A 113 -8.60 3.83 5.42
CA GLU A 113 -7.29 3.75 4.77
C GLU A 113 -6.64 5.14 4.61
N GLU A 114 -7.37 6.14 4.13
CA GLU A 114 -6.91 7.53 4.03
C GLU A 114 -6.43 8.07 5.39
N ALA A 115 -7.19 7.81 6.45
CA ALA A 115 -6.82 8.21 7.80
C ALA A 115 -5.56 7.47 8.31
N ILE A 116 -5.39 6.20 7.93
CA ILE A 116 -4.18 5.42 8.22
C ILE A 116 -2.96 6.01 7.49
N CYS A 117 -3.06 6.26 6.17
CA CYS A 117 -1.98 6.87 5.39
C CYS A 117 -1.58 8.24 5.93
N HIS A 118 -2.57 9.08 6.27
CA HIS A 118 -2.30 10.37 6.89
C HIS A 118 -1.64 10.22 8.27
N ALA A 119 -2.05 9.25 9.10
CA ALA A 119 -1.41 9.01 10.39
C ALA A 119 0.05 8.54 10.23
N ILE A 120 0.32 7.62 9.29
CA ILE A 120 1.68 7.17 8.96
C ILE A 120 2.55 8.37 8.59
N HIS A 121 2.06 9.25 7.73
CA HIS A 121 2.80 10.45 7.33
C HIS A 121 3.06 11.40 8.50
N VAL A 122 2.03 11.70 9.29
CA VAL A 122 2.15 12.65 10.41
C VAL A 122 3.12 12.15 11.48
N TYR A 123 3.12 10.85 11.77
CA TYR A 123 3.97 10.26 12.81
C TYR A 123 5.32 9.71 12.28
N ARG A 124 5.69 10.00 11.02
CA ARG A 124 6.85 9.39 10.34
C ARG A 124 8.18 9.51 11.09
N ASP A 125 8.35 10.54 11.90
CA ASP A 125 9.57 10.73 12.69
C ASP A 125 9.59 9.81 13.93
N GLU A 126 8.46 9.61 14.61
CA GLU A 126 8.34 8.68 15.74
C GLU A 126 8.54 7.22 15.30
N LEU A 127 8.14 6.88 14.08
CA LEU A 127 8.24 5.53 13.50
C LEU A 127 9.68 5.04 13.27
N LYS A 128 10.67 5.93 13.40
CA LYS A 128 12.10 5.56 13.39
C LYS A 128 12.52 4.73 14.61
N THR A 129 11.66 4.65 15.63
CA THR A 129 11.89 3.86 16.85
C THR A 129 10.95 2.65 16.90
N PRO A 130 11.40 1.49 17.45
CA PRO A 130 10.52 0.33 17.61
C PRO A 130 9.26 0.62 18.43
N ASP A 131 9.38 1.45 19.47
CA ASP A 131 8.26 1.83 20.34
C ASP A 131 7.24 2.71 19.60
N GLY A 132 7.72 3.69 18.81
CA GLY A 132 6.85 4.54 17.99
C GLY A 132 6.10 3.72 16.94
N MET A 133 6.82 2.83 16.23
CA MET A 133 6.23 1.90 15.28
C MET A 133 5.15 1.02 15.94
N SER A 134 5.49 0.37 17.05
CA SER A 134 4.56 -0.53 17.76
C SER A 134 3.29 0.20 18.23
N ARG A 135 3.43 1.43 18.72
CA ARG A 135 2.30 2.25 19.17
C ARG A 135 1.38 2.64 18.02
N LEU A 136 1.93 3.06 16.88
CA LEU A 136 1.11 3.41 15.72
C LEU A 136 0.44 2.18 15.12
N VAL A 137 1.17 1.06 14.97
CA VAL A 137 0.60 -0.20 14.46
C VAL A 137 -0.57 -0.66 15.32
N ALA A 138 -0.45 -0.62 16.65
CA ALA A 138 -1.54 -0.96 17.56
C ALA A 138 -2.75 -0.02 17.41
N HIS A 139 -2.54 1.24 17.07
CA HIS A 139 -3.63 2.19 16.78
C HIS A 139 -4.29 1.89 15.43
N ILE A 140 -3.50 1.68 14.37
CA ILE A 140 -3.96 1.33 13.02
C ILE A 140 -4.79 0.05 13.05
N GLN A 141 -4.33 -1.00 13.74
CA GLN A 141 -5.09 -2.25 13.85
C GLN A 141 -6.45 -2.07 14.53
N ARG A 142 -6.59 -1.10 15.46
CA ARG A 142 -7.90 -0.76 16.02
C ARG A 142 -8.78 0.01 15.04
N MET A 143 -8.20 0.92 14.25
CA MET A 143 -8.92 1.64 13.19
C MET A 143 -9.44 0.69 12.11
N ALA A 144 -8.64 -0.32 11.78
CA ALA A 144 -8.92 -1.29 10.74
C ALA A 144 -9.70 -2.53 11.22
N SER A 145 -10.11 -2.57 12.49
CA SER A 145 -10.88 -3.68 13.04
C SER A 145 -12.24 -3.81 12.38
N GLY A 146 -12.63 -5.04 12.04
CA GLY A 146 -13.87 -5.34 11.32
C GLY A 146 -13.77 -5.23 9.80
N PHE A 147 -12.57 -5.00 9.25
CA PHE A 147 -12.26 -5.22 7.84
C PHE A 147 -11.38 -6.46 7.70
N GLU A 148 -11.29 -7.02 6.50
CA GLU A 148 -10.47 -8.21 6.22
C GLU A 148 -8.99 -8.05 6.62
N VAL A 149 -8.47 -6.82 6.57
CA VAL A 149 -7.09 -6.48 6.93
C VAL A 149 -6.80 -6.64 8.43
N GLU A 150 -7.82 -6.87 9.27
CA GLU A 150 -7.62 -7.21 10.68
C GLU A 150 -6.82 -8.51 10.86
N ALA A 151 -6.81 -9.38 9.85
CA ALA A 151 -6.01 -10.60 9.85
C ALA A 151 -4.49 -10.35 9.75
N ILE A 152 -4.07 -9.14 9.34
CA ILE A 152 -2.66 -8.78 9.14
C ILE A 152 -1.95 -8.57 10.48
N SER A 153 -0.80 -9.23 10.62
CA SER A 153 -0.01 -9.18 11.86
C SER A 153 0.63 -7.80 12.08
N PRO A 154 0.97 -7.44 13.33
CA PRO A 154 1.69 -6.20 13.61
C PRO A 154 3.03 -6.09 12.85
N ALA A 155 3.71 -7.22 12.62
CA ALA A 155 4.98 -7.24 11.91
C ALA A 155 4.81 -6.95 10.42
N GLU A 156 3.78 -7.50 9.78
CA GLU A 156 3.44 -7.21 8.38
C GLU A 156 3.04 -5.74 8.20
N TRP A 157 2.26 -5.19 9.14
CA TRP A 157 1.96 -3.75 9.16
C TRP A 157 3.22 -2.90 9.27
N ALA A 158 4.13 -3.23 10.20
CA ALA A 158 5.37 -2.48 10.37
C ALA A 158 6.25 -2.53 9.12
N ASP A 159 6.35 -3.70 8.46
CA ASP A 159 7.07 -3.87 7.20
C ASP A 159 6.47 -3.03 6.07
N ALA A 160 5.14 -3.06 5.92
CA ALA A 160 4.45 -2.27 4.89
C ALA A 160 4.60 -0.76 5.13
N ILE A 161 4.49 -0.30 6.38
CA ILE A 161 4.67 1.11 6.74
C ILE A 161 6.10 1.57 6.44
N ALA A 162 7.10 0.77 6.82
CA ALA A 162 8.50 1.08 6.57
C ALA A 162 8.80 1.18 5.07
N ALA A 163 8.34 0.20 4.28
CA ALA A 163 8.52 0.20 2.82
C ALA A 163 7.85 1.40 2.15
N GLY A 164 6.65 1.78 2.60
CA GLY A 164 5.92 2.88 2.02
C GLY A 164 6.53 4.25 2.33
N LEU A 165 7.05 4.44 3.56
CA LEU A 165 7.82 5.63 3.92
C LEU A 165 9.14 5.71 3.15
N GLU A 166 9.81 4.58 2.91
CA GLU A 166 11.02 4.52 2.08
C GLU A 166 10.72 4.92 0.63
N ALA A 167 9.64 4.38 0.04
CA ALA A 167 9.21 4.72 -1.31
C ALA A 167 8.88 6.22 -1.45
N MET A 168 8.09 6.77 -0.52
CA MET A 168 7.78 8.22 -0.50
C MET A 168 9.05 9.07 -0.42
N ARG A 169 9.97 8.72 0.50
CA ARG A 169 11.21 9.46 0.67
C ARG A 169 12.08 9.40 -0.59
N ALA A 170 12.15 8.25 -1.25
CA ALA A 170 12.93 8.10 -2.45
C ALA A 170 12.36 8.92 -3.62
N LEU A 171 11.04 8.95 -3.78
CA LEU A 171 10.36 9.84 -4.73
C LEU A 171 10.60 11.32 -4.42
N GLU A 172 10.51 11.72 -3.15
CA GLU A 172 10.75 13.10 -2.72
C GLU A 172 12.19 13.55 -3.06
N LEU A 173 13.18 12.70 -2.77
CA LEU A 173 14.59 13.00 -3.06
C LEU A 173 14.90 13.08 -4.56
N ALA A 174 14.14 12.34 -5.39
CA ALA A 174 14.31 12.32 -6.83
C ALA A 174 13.41 13.34 -7.58
N GLY A 175 12.46 13.98 -6.90
CA GLY A 175 11.47 14.87 -7.53
C GLY A 175 10.47 14.11 -8.39
N GLY A 176 10.04 12.93 -7.93
CA GLY A 176 9.26 11.96 -8.69
C GLY A 176 10.07 10.72 -9.04
N GLY A 177 9.56 9.91 -9.96
CA GLY A 177 10.17 8.66 -10.39
C GLY A 177 9.18 7.53 -10.59
N ASP A 178 9.71 6.38 -10.98
CA ASP A 178 8.92 5.18 -11.23
C ASP A 178 9.06 4.17 -10.08
N LEU A 179 7.95 3.55 -9.71
CA LEU A 179 7.90 2.42 -8.78
C LEU A 179 7.28 1.21 -9.50
N GLU A 180 7.71 0.00 -9.14
CA GLU A 180 7.04 -1.24 -9.52
C GLU A 180 6.49 -1.92 -8.27
N ALA A 181 5.17 -2.16 -8.26
CA ALA A 181 4.50 -2.95 -7.24
C ALA A 181 4.36 -4.40 -7.73
N ASP A 182 4.81 -5.37 -6.94
CA ASP A 182 4.64 -6.80 -7.20
C ASP A 182 3.71 -7.41 -6.13
N PHE A 183 2.44 -7.59 -6.51
CA PHE A 183 1.41 -8.15 -5.63
C PHE A 183 1.58 -9.66 -5.42
N VAL A 184 2.40 -10.35 -6.23
CA VAL A 184 2.69 -11.78 -6.05
C VAL A 184 3.72 -11.96 -4.96
N LYS A 185 4.74 -11.08 -4.93
CA LYS A 185 5.82 -11.13 -3.95
C LYS A 185 5.50 -10.38 -2.66
N GLY A 186 4.60 -9.41 -2.70
CA GLY A 186 4.37 -8.55 -1.55
C GLY A 186 5.37 -7.41 -1.46
N ASP A 187 5.61 -6.71 -2.57
CA ASP A 187 6.75 -5.79 -2.69
C ASP A 187 6.44 -4.51 -3.48
N LEU A 188 7.27 -3.49 -3.25
CA LEU A 188 7.28 -2.21 -3.95
C LEU A 188 8.71 -1.66 -3.96
N HIS A 189 9.24 -1.35 -5.14
CA HIS A 189 10.60 -0.82 -5.29
C HIS A 189 10.70 0.23 -6.39
N LEU A 190 11.71 1.09 -6.30
CA LEU A 190 12.05 2.05 -7.37
C LEU A 190 12.65 1.34 -8.59
N VAL A 191 12.35 1.89 -9.77
CA VAL A 191 12.80 1.39 -11.08
C VAL A 191 13.69 2.41 -11.78
#